data_AF-A0A068F5C1-F1
#
_entry.id   AF-A0A068F5C1-F1
#
_cell.length_a   1.000
_cell.length_b   1.000
_cell.length_c   1.000
_cell.angle_alpha   90.00
_cell.angle_beta   90.00
_cell.angle_gamma   90.00
#
_symmetry.space_group_name_H-M   'P 1'
#
loop_
_entity.id
_entity.type
_entity.pdbx_description
1 polymer ?
#
loop_
_entity_poly.entity_id
_entity_poly.type
_entity_poly.pdbx_seq_one_letter_code
_entity_poly.pdbx_strand_id
1 'polypeptide(L)'
;SDVGCYEMQEFLDRLSSAVRNEREEIALKPLVQQTCANMFSQYMCSIRFDYDDKEFQNIVRCFDEIFWEINQGYAVDFLPWLSPFYVNHMKKIVHWSDTIRTFILERIIYDRERNVDAETPEKDFTDALLKSLAENEDVS
;
A
#
# COMPACT_ATOMS: atom_id res chain seq x y z
N SER A 1 -1.45 10.06 17.85
CA SER A 1 -0.79 10.21 16.54
C SER A 1 -1.63 11.15 15.72
N ASP A 2 -1.08 12.32 15.36
CA ASP A 2 -1.80 13.38 14.64
C ASP A 2 -1.81 13.16 13.11
N VAL A 3 -1.36 11.98 12.66
CA VAL A 3 -1.26 11.58 11.25
C VAL A 3 -2.57 11.75 10.51
N GLY A 4 -3.70 11.34 11.11
CA GLY A 4 -5.01 11.48 10.49
C GLY A 4 -5.39 12.94 10.26
N CYS A 5 -5.18 13.82 11.24
CA CYS A 5 -5.45 15.25 11.09
C CYS A 5 -4.56 15.88 10.02
N TYR A 6 -3.28 15.50 9.99
CA TYR A 6 -2.32 15.98 9.01
C TYR A 6 -2.70 15.56 7.58
N GLU A 7 -2.97 14.28 7.34
CA GLU A 7 -3.37 13.80 6.01
C GLU A 7 -4.72 14.34 5.56
N MET A 8 -5.66 14.56 6.49
CA MET A 8 -6.93 15.23 6.16
C MET A 8 -6.72 16.67 5.74
N GLN A 9 -5.78 17.39 6.35
CA GLN A 9 -5.45 18.75 5.93
C GLN A 9 -4.85 18.76 4.52
N GLU A 10 -3.89 17.87 4.23
CA GLU A 10 -3.33 17.71 2.89
C GLU A 10 -4.41 17.38 1.84
N PHE A 11 -5.30 16.44 2.17
CA PHE A 11 -6.42 16.07 1.32
C PHE A 11 -7.31 17.29 0.98
N LEU A 12 -7.68 18.09 1.99
CA LEU A 12 -8.52 19.28 1.81
C LEU A 12 -7.79 20.35 0.98
N ASP A 13 -6.50 20.56 1.21
CA ASP A 13 -5.70 21.53 0.46
C ASP A 13 -5.60 21.15 -1.02
N ARG A 14 -5.35 19.87 -1.33
CA ARG A 14 -5.33 19.35 -2.70
C ARG A 14 -6.70 19.40 -3.36
N LEU A 15 -7.76 19.00 -2.65
CA LEU A 15 -9.13 19.07 -3.15
C LEU A 15 -9.53 20.51 -3.47
N SER A 16 -9.24 21.46 -2.57
CA SER A 16 -9.55 22.88 -2.78
C SER A 16 -8.80 23.45 -3.98
N SER A 17 -7.55 23.05 -4.18
CA SER A 17 -6.73 23.43 -5.34
C SER A 17 -7.29 22.87 -6.65
N ALA A 18 -7.76 21.61 -6.64
CA ALA A 18 -8.39 20.98 -7.80
C ALA A 18 -9.73 21.67 -8.16
N VAL A 19 -10.56 21.99 -7.16
CA VAL A 19 -11.85 22.67 -7.37
C VAL A 19 -11.66 24.07 -7.96
N ARG A 20 -10.66 24.83 -7.51
CA ARG A 20 -10.37 26.19 -8.01
C ARG A 20 -9.93 26.24 -9.48
N ASN A 21 -9.46 25.14 -10.03
CA ASN A 21 -9.00 25.08 -11.43
C ASN A 21 -10.14 24.81 -12.45
N GLU A 22 -11.40 24.72 -11.98
CA GLU A 22 -12.70 24.91 -12.67
C GLU A 22 -12.95 24.32 -14.08
N ARG A 23 -12.14 23.40 -14.62
CA ARG A 23 -12.37 22.87 -15.99
C ARG A 23 -12.35 21.36 -16.18
N GLU A 24 -12.03 20.56 -15.17
CA GLU A 24 -11.95 19.11 -15.32
C GLU A 24 -12.64 18.36 -14.18
N GLU A 25 -13.19 17.19 -14.51
CA GLU A 25 -13.78 16.26 -13.54
C GLU A 25 -12.71 15.84 -12.52
N ILE A 26 -13.03 15.96 -11.23
CA ILE A 26 -12.11 15.59 -10.17
C ILE A 26 -12.26 14.10 -9.87
N ALA A 27 -11.20 13.33 -10.12
CA ALA A 27 -11.12 11.93 -9.71
C ALA A 27 -10.92 11.82 -8.19
N LEU A 28 -12.02 11.87 -7.43
CA LEU A 28 -12.00 11.87 -5.96
C LEU A 28 -11.51 10.54 -5.38
N LYS A 29 -11.88 9.41 -5.99
CA LYS A 29 -11.55 8.08 -5.48
C LYS A 29 -10.03 7.87 -5.33
N PRO A 30 -9.19 8.10 -6.36
CA PRO A 30 -7.73 8.01 -6.21
C PRO A 30 -7.18 8.92 -5.10
N LEU A 31 -7.68 10.15 -4.98
CA LEU A 31 -7.21 11.10 -3.97
C LEU A 31 -7.51 10.60 -2.54
N VAL A 32 -8.73 10.10 -2.31
CA VAL A 32 -9.11 9.50 -1.02
C VAL A 32 -8.27 8.25 -0.73
N GLN A 33 -8.06 7.39 -1.72
CA GLN A 33 -7.27 6.17 -1.53
C GLN A 33 -5.80 6.45 -1.23
N GLN A 34 -5.19 7.43 -1.90
CA GLN A 34 -3.83 7.91 -1.60
C GLN A 34 -3.74 8.48 -0.18
N THR A 35 -4.76 9.25 0.23
CA THR A 35 -4.85 9.79 1.59
C THR A 35 -4.86 8.68 2.63
N CYS A 36 -5.73 7.68 2.46
CA CYS A 36 -5.80 6.51 3.35
C CYS A 36 -4.49 5.71 3.35
N ALA A 37 -3.87 5.52 2.19
CA ALA A 37 -2.60 4.80 2.07
C ALA A 37 -1.46 5.54 2.78
N ASN A 38 -1.40 6.88 2.70
CA ASN A 38 -0.44 7.68 3.45
C ASN A 38 -0.70 7.66 4.96
N MET A 39 -1.97 7.75 5.38
CA MET A 39 -2.31 7.60 6.81
C MET A 39 -1.82 6.25 7.35
N PHE A 40 -2.07 5.17 6.61
CA PHE A 40 -1.68 3.82 7.02
C PHE A 40 -0.17 3.63 7.03
N SER A 41 0.52 3.99 5.94
CA SER A 41 1.99 3.86 5.84
C SER A 41 2.72 4.74 6.84
N GLN A 42 2.21 5.93 7.16
CA GLN A 42 2.81 6.80 8.16
C GLN A 42 2.56 6.27 9.57
N TYR A 43 1.38 5.70 9.84
CA TYR A 43 1.08 5.12 11.14
C TYR A 43 1.85 3.82 11.41
N MET A 44 1.88 2.91 10.43
CA MET A 44 2.47 1.57 10.57
C MET A 44 3.98 1.57 10.34
N CYS A 45 4.44 2.40 9.41
CA CYS A 45 5.81 2.33 8.89
C CYS A 45 6.50 3.68 8.91
N SER A 46 6.01 4.69 9.66
CA SER A 46 6.57 6.05 9.76
C SER A 46 7.02 6.69 8.43
N ILE A 47 6.43 6.27 7.30
CA ILE A 47 6.80 6.69 5.95
C ILE A 47 5.55 7.27 5.30
N ARG A 48 5.76 8.36 4.56
CA ARG A 48 4.73 9.01 3.77
C ARG A 48 5.28 9.24 2.37
N PHE A 49 4.44 9.07 1.37
CA PHE A 49 4.78 9.28 -0.02
C PHE A 49 4.19 10.60 -0.53
N ASP A 50 4.86 11.20 -1.51
CA ASP A 50 4.26 12.31 -2.25
C ASP A 50 3.05 11.79 -3.03
N TYR A 51 1.94 12.55 -3.04
CA TYR A 51 0.77 12.17 -3.81
C TYR A 51 1.06 12.21 -5.32
N ASP A 52 2.08 12.93 -5.77
CA ASP A 52 2.51 12.99 -7.17
C ASP A 52 3.53 11.89 -7.55
N ASP A 53 3.98 11.09 -6.57
CA ASP A 53 4.83 9.92 -6.80
C ASP A 53 4.08 8.86 -7.63
N LYS A 54 4.58 8.60 -8.84
CA LYS A 54 3.93 7.69 -9.80
C LYS A 54 3.97 6.24 -9.38
N GLU A 55 5.00 5.81 -8.66
CA GLU A 55 5.07 4.45 -8.14
C GLU A 55 4.06 4.30 -7.00
N PHE A 56 3.97 5.30 -6.11
CA PHE A 56 2.94 5.31 -5.07
C PHE A 56 1.52 5.29 -5.64
N GLN A 57 1.22 6.17 -6.60
CA GLN A 57 -0.07 6.17 -7.31
C GLN A 57 -0.38 4.81 -7.94
N ASN A 58 0.63 4.15 -8.51
CA ASN A 58 0.48 2.82 -9.10
C ASN A 58 0.16 1.76 -8.06
N ILE A 59 0.83 1.75 -6.89
CA ILE A 59 0.52 0.74 -5.85
C ILE A 59 -0.88 0.91 -5.28
N VAL A 60 -1.34 2.15 -5.09
CA VAL A 60 -2.67 2.44 -4.58
C VAL A 60 -3.72 1.89 -5.55
N ARG A 61 -3.48 2.07 -6.85
CA ARG A 61 -4.31 1.46 -7.90
C ARG A 61 -4.24 -0.06 -7.89
N CYS A 62 -3.05 -0.66 -7.76
CA CYS A 62 -2.92 -2.13 -7.67
C CYS A 62 -3.72 -2.71 -6.50
N PHE A 63 -3.72 -2.04 -5.35
CA PHE A 63 -4.57 -2.43 -4.23
C PHE A 63 -6.06 -2.34 -4.60
N ASP A 64 -6.50 -1.24 -5.21
CA ASP A 64 -7.89 -1.06 -5.64
C ASP A 64 -8.34 -2.16 -6.62
N GLU A 65 -7.51 -2.51 -7.60
CA GLU A 65 -7.79 -3.58 -8.58
C GLU A 65 -7.86 -4.96 -7.91
N ILE A 66 -6.93 -5.27 -6.99
CA ILE A 66 -6.98 -6.52 -6.23
C ILE A 66 -8.27 -6.59 -5.42
N PHE A 67 -8.60 -5.54 -4.67
CA PHE A 67 -9.83 -5.49 -3.88
C PHE A 67 -11.07 -5.64 -4.76
N TRP A 68 -11.10 -5.01 -5.93
CA TRP A 68 -12.19 -5.16 -6.87
C TRP A 68 -12.34 -6.61 -7.32
N GLU A 69 -11.25 -7.26 -7.75
CA GLU A 69 -11.26 -8.59 -8.37
C GLU A 69 -11.56 -9.70 -7.36
N ILE A 70 -10.97 -9.67 -6.16
CA ILE A 70 -11.23 -10.71 -5.14
C ILE A 70 -12.67 -10.68 -4.60
N ASN A 71 -13.36 -9.53 -4.71
CA ASN A 71 -14.72 -9.36 -4.21
C ASN A 71 -15.81 -9.68 -5.25
N GLN A 72 -15.45 -10.16 -6.46
CA GLN A 72 -16.43 -10.52 -7.48
C GLN A 72 -17.08 -11.90 -7.25
N GLY A 73 -16.47 -12.77 -6.43
CA GLY A 73 -16.96 -14.13 -6.16
C GLY A 73 -16.97 -14.99 -7.43
N TYR A 74 -15.83 -15.13 -8.08
CA TYR A 74 -15.73 -15.87 -9.34
C TYR A 74 -16.03 -17.36 -9.12
N ALA A 75 -16.58 -18.02 -10.15
CA ALA A 75 -16.89 -19.44 -10.06
C ALA A 75 -15.65 -20.31 -9.73
N VAL A 76 -14.45 -19.86 -10.13
CA VAL A 76 -13.18 -20.53 -9.81
C VAL A 76 -12.89 -20.58 -8.30
N ASP A 77 -13.40 -19.63 -7.52
CA ASP A 77 -13.24 -19.59 -6.06
C ASP A 77 -14.00 -20.74 -5.38
N PHE A 78 -15.07 -21.21 -6.01
CA PHE A 78 -15.91 -22.30 -5.52
C PHE A 78 -15.64 -23.64 -6.24
N LEU A 79 -15.13 -23.58 -7.46
CA LEU A 79 -14.90 -24.73 -8.34
C LEU A 79 -13.46 -24.70 -8.88
N PRO A 80 -12.46 -25.16 -8.09
CA PRO A 80 -11.04 -24.99 -8.42
C PRO A 80 -10.60 -25.62 -9.74
N TRP A 81 -11.30 -26.66 -10.21
CA TRP A 81 -11.03 -27.29 -11.50
C TRP A 81 -11.30 -26.37 -12.71
N LEU A 82 -11.98 -25.23 -12.51
CA LEU A 82 -12.14 -24.22 -13.55
C LEU A 82 -10.88 -23.35 -13.73
N SER A 83 -9.89 -23.44 -12.84
CA SER A 83 -8.65 -22.64 -12.88
C SER A 83 -7.98 -22.53 -14.27
N PRO A 84 -7.90 -23.60 -15.09
CA PRO A 84 -7.32 -23.49 -16.44
C PRO A 84 -8.02 -22.46 -17.35
N PHE A 85 -9.29 -22.15 -17.12
CA PHE A 85 -10.04 -21.14 -17.87
C PHE A 85 -9.84 -19.70 -17.35
N TYR A 86 -9.32 -19.55 -16.13
CA TYR A 86 -9.12 -18.26 -15.45
C TYR A 86 -7.64 -17.82 -15.42
N VAL A 87 -6.77 -18.47 -16.19
CA VAL A 87 -5.31 -18.20 -16.20
C VAL A 87 -4.98 -16.73 -16.39
N ASN A 88 -5.67 -16.02 -17.29
CA ASN A 88 -5.41 -14.60 -17.52
C ASN A 88 -5.81 -13.72 -16.34
N HIS A 89 -6.92 -14.05 -15.68
CA HIS A 89 -7.38 -13.36 -14.49
C HIS A 89 -6.39 -13.57 -13.32
N MET A 90 -5.98 -14.82 -13.09
CA MET A 90 -4.95 -15.15 -12.09
C MET A 90 -3.62 -14.44 -12.36
N LYS A 91 -3.18 -14.36 -13.63
CA LYS A 91 -1.96 -13.63 -14.00
C LYS A 91 -2.03 -12.14 -13.64
N LYS A 92 -3.18 -11.49 -13.78
CA LYS A 92 -3.34 -10.07 -13.38
C LYS A 92 -3.17 -9.90 -11.88
N ILE A 93 -3.86 -10.72 -11.09
CA ILE A 93 -3.77 -10.68 -9.62
C ILE A 93 -2.33 -10.93 -9.15
N VAL A 94 -1.66 -11.92 -9.73
CA VAL A 94 -0.24 -12.20 -9.44
C VAL A 94 0.63 -10.99 -9.78
N HIS A 95 0.44 -10.37 -10.94
CA HIS A 95 1.21 -9.21 -11.36
C HIS A 95 1.02 -8.00 -10.41
N TRP A 96 -0.21 -7.68 -10.03
CA TRP A 96 -0.47 -6.60 -9.08
C TRP A 96 0.10 -6.90 -7.69
N SER A 97 -0.03 -8.15 -7.24
CA SER A 97 0.53 -8.58 -5.95
C SER A 97 2.05 -8.49 -5.92
N ASP A 98 2.69 -8.87 -7.02
CA ASP A 98 4.15 -8.76 -7.17
C ASP A 98 4.60 -7.29 -7.20
N THR A 99 3.87 -6.43 -7.92
CA THR A 99 4.14 -5.00 -7.97
C THR A 99 4.07 -4.36 -6.58
N ILE A 100 3.03 -4.69 -5.79
CA ILE A 100 2.89 -4.20 -4.42
C ILE A 100 4.03 -4.72 -3.53
N ARG A 101 4.35 -6.00 -3.63
CA ARG A 101 5.42 -6.62 -2.83
C ARG A 101 6.76 -5.93 -3.10
N THR A 102 7.13 -5.79 -4.37
CA THR A 102 8.39 -5.15 -4.78
C THR A 102 8.47 -3.73 -4.23
N PHE A 103 7.41 -2.94 -4.36
CA PHE A 103 7.38 -1.59 -3.79
C PHE A 103 7.58 -1.58 -2.27
N ILE A 104 6.86 -2.44 -1.52
CA ILE A 104 7.00 -2.50 -0.05
C ILE A 104 8.42 -2.89 0.33
N LEU A 105 8.99 -3.90 -0.33
CA LEU A 105 10.35 -4.35 -0.05
C LEU A 105 11.36 -3.22 -0.29
N GLU A 106 11.30 -2.59 -1.47
CA GLU A 106 12.27 -1.58 -1.88
C GLU A 106 12.14 -0.26 -1.13
N ARG A 107 10.90 0.20 -0.87
CA ARG A 107 10.63 1.55 -0.39
C ARG A 107 10.39 1.62 1.13
N ILE A 108 10.11 0.48 1.76
CA ILE A 108 9.77 0.43 3.19
C ILE A 108 10.76 -0.47 3.94
N ILE A 109 11.06 -1.67 3.42
CA ILE A 109 11.77 -2.70 4.20
C ILE A 109 13.29 -2.61 4.08
N TYR A 110 13.87 -2.61 2.87
CA TYR A 110 15.32 -2.83 2.70
C TYR A 110 16.21 -1.80 3.40
N ASP A 111 15.84 -0.51 3.35
CA ASP A 111 16.62 0.51 4.04
C ASP A 111 16.54 0.37 5.56
N ARG A 112 15.42 -0.13 6.10
CA ARG A 112 15.27 -0.37 7.53
C ARG A 112 16.05 -1.60 7.95
N GLU A 113 15.85 -2.72 7.25
CA GLU A 113 16.50 -4.01 7.50
C GLU A 113 18.04 -3.87 7.60
N ARG A 114 18.66 -3.12 6.70
CA ARG A 114 20.11 -2.85 6.71
C ARG A 114 20.60 -2.07 7.93
N ASN A 115 19.71 -1.33 8.59
CA ASN A 115 20.00 -0.45 9.72
C ASN A 115 19.32 -0.92 11.01
N VAL A 116 18.73 -2.13 11.04
CA VAL A 116 18.11 -2.67 12.26
C VAL A 116 19.21 -2.96 13.27
N ASP A 117 19.18 -2.22 14.36
CA ASP A 117 20.00 -2.44 15.54
C ASP A 117 19.11 -2.98 16.67
N ALA A 118 19.49 -4.12 17.25
CA ALA A 118 18.72 -4.80 18.30
C ALA A 118 18.47 -3.90 19.51
N GLU A 119 19.43 -3.03 19.83
CA GLU A 119 19.40 -2.13 20.98
C GLU A 119 18.55 -0.87 20.74
N THR A 120 18.26 -0.52 19.49
CA THR A 120 17.49 0.69 19.16
C THR A 120 16.01 0.47 19.48
N PRO A 121 15.33 1.32 20.27
CA PRO A 121 13.91 1.13 20.57
C PRO A 121 13.05 1.06 19.31
N GLU A 122 12.03 0.19 19.32
CA GLU A 122 11.07 0.08 18.22
C GLU A 122 10.33 1.41 18.03
N LYS A 123 10.37 1.97 16.83
CA LYS A 123 9.69 3.22 16.52
C LYS A 123 8.28 3.00 15.97
N ASP A 124 8.10 1.94 15.18
CA ASP A 124 6.83 1.61 14.56
C ASP A 124 6.69 0.09 14.32
N PHE A 125 5.59 -0.30 13.67
CA PHE A 125 5.26 -1.70 13.43
C PHE A 125 6.28 -2.42 12.54
N THR A 126 6.95 -1.69 11.64
CA THR A 126 7.96 -2.31 10.75
C THR A 126 9.17 -2.75 11.55
N ASP A 127 9.62 -1.94 12.51
CA ASP A 127 10.77 -2.27 13.35
C ASP A 127 10.45 -3.47 14.25
N ALA A 128 9.26 -3.48 14.85
CA ALA A 128 8.79 -4.60 15.66
C ALA A 128 8.75 -5.92 14.85
N LEU A 129 8.27 -5.84 13.60
CA LEU A 129 8.24 -7.00 12.71
C LEU A 129 9.67 -7.49 12.36
N LEU A 130 10.56 -6.59 11.98
CA LEU A 130 11.94 -6.96 11.59
C LEU A 130 12.73 -7.54 12.75
N LYS A 131 12.60 -6.96 13.95
CA LYS A 131 13.23 -7.51 15.16
C LYS A 131 12.70 -8.89 15.51
N SER A 132 11.37 -9.06 15.48
CA SER A 132 10.77 -10.37 15.73
C SER A 132 11.25 -11.41 14.72
N LEU A 133 11.48 -11.05 13.46
CA LEU A 133 12.05 -11.97 12.47
C LEU A 133 13.50 -12.34 12.78
N ALA A 134 14.34 -11.35 13.13
CA ALA A 134 15.74 -11.59 13.52
C ALA A 134 15.87 -12.50 14.75
N GLU A 135 15.05 -12.27 15.78
CA GLU A 135 15.03 -13.11 16.99
C GLU A 135 14.64 -14.57 16.68
N ASN A 136 13.76 -14.80 15.71
CA ASN A 136 13.37 -16.17 15.32
C ASN A 136 14.44 -16.90 14.49
N GLU A 137 15.23 -16.16 13.70
CA GLU A 137 16.38 -16.73 12.98
C GLU A 137 17.49 -17.16 13.94
N ASP A 138 17.76 -16.37 14.99
CA ASP A 138 18.77 -16.70 16.02
C ASP A 138 18.41 -17.91 16.89
N VAL A 139 17.14 -18.34 16.88
CA VAL A 139 16.62 -19.47 17.68
C VAL A 139 16.54 -20.78 16.88
N SER A 140 16.78 -20.75 15.57
CA SER A 140 16.78 -21.93 14.67
C SER A 140 18.18 -22.46 14.37
#